data_AF-A0A7Y3BE38-F1
#
_entry.id   AF-A0A7Y3BE38-F1
#
_cell.length_a   1.000
_cell.length_b   1.000
_cell.length_c   1.000
_cell.angle_alpha   90.00
_cell.angle_beta   90.00
_cell.angle_gamma   90.00
#
_symmetry.space_group_name_H-M   'P 1'
#
loop_
_entity.id
_entity.type
_entity.pdbx_description
1 polymer ?
#
loop_
_entity_poly.entity_id
_entity_poly.type
_entity_poly.pdbx_seq_one_letter_code
_entity_poly.pdbx_strand_id
1 'polypeptide(L)'
;MSSLTDLRNSLEEYDGKSPTILSEIATLQRGRKTFLPDLVTLASDPQGSIADGATWILGSELKAGETLAVQEVHRLLSSLTDIVTWQAQLHICQSLRHLSVPPELLPDLISWLTPLLEAKRPFLRTWSMDALCSLWGTSPDTDALLTRMETDDAASVLARARALRREFAPG
;
A
#
# COMPACT_ATOMS: atom_id res chain seq x y z
N MET A 1 -3.74 28.94 -4.31
CA MET A 1 -4.26 27.55 -4.30
C MET A 1 -3.07 26.67 -4.59
N SER A 2 -2.68 25.80 -3.66
CA SER A 2 -1.55 24.88 -3.90
C SER A 2 -1.95 23.87 -4.98
N SER A 3 -1.01 23.51 -5.85
CA SER A 3 -1.17 22.66 -7.04
C SER A 3 -0.54 21.27 -6.85
N LEU A 4 -0.74 20.37 -7.83
CA LEU A 4 -0.01 19.09 -7.91
C LEU A 4 1.51 19.32 -7.87
N THR A 5 2.00 20.33 -8.61
CA THR A 5 3.42 20.70 -8.65
C THR A 5 3.95 21.12 -7.29
N ASP A 6 3.17 21.89 -6.53
CA ASP A 6 3.59 22.31 -5.19
C ASP A 6 3.71 21.12 -4.24
N LEU A 7 2.74 20.20 -4.26
CA LEU A 7 2.80 18.98 -3.45
C LEU A 7 4.00 18.11 -3.85
N ARG A 8 4.22 17.93 -5.16
CA ARG A 8 5.38 17.21 -5.70
C ARG A 8 6.68 17.80 -5.18
N ASN A 9 6.85 19.12 -5.27
CA ASN A 9 8.05 19.82 -4.82
C ASN A 9 8.24 19.69 -3.30
N SER A 10 7.18 19.75 -2.50
CA SER A 10 7.29 19.50 -1.05
C SER A 10 7.78 18.08 -0.75
N LEU A 11 7.39 17.09 -1.55
CA LEU A 11 7.86 15.70 -1.38
C LEU A 11 9.31 15.49 -1.80
N GLU A 12 9.90 16.39 -2.60
CA GLU A 12 11.33 16.32 -2.95
C GLU A 12 12.24 16.50 -1.74
N GLU A 13 11.77 17.21 -0.70
CA GLU A 13 12.49 17.41 0.56
C GLU A 13 12.55 16.14 1.43
N TYR A 14 11.75 15.12 1.12
CA TYR A 14 11.75 13.86 1.86
C TYR A 14 12.98 13.01 1.53
N ASP A 15 13.84 12.81 2.53
CA ASP A 15 15.09 12.05 2.43
C ASP A 15 14.94 10.53 2.63
N GLY A 16 13.69 10.04 2.79
CA GLY A 16 13.40 8.64 3.04
C GLY A 16 13.56 8.19 4.50
N LYS A 17 13.87 9.10 5.44
CA LYS A 17 14.19 8.73 6.83
C LYS A 17 13.18 9.25 7.85
N SER A 18 12.75 10.50 7.73
CA SER A 18 11.89 11.13 8.73
C SER A 18 10.45 11.25 8.24
N PRO A 19 9.50 10.46 8.77
CA PRO A 19 8.08 10.60 8.42
C PRO A 19 7.45 11.90 8.96
N THR A 20 8.15 12.65 9.83
CA THR A 20 7.67 13.93 10.37
C THR A 20 7.42 14.94 9.24
N ILE A 21 8.33 15.06 8.27
CA ILE A 21 8.16 15.98 7.15
C ILE A 21 6.92 15.62 6.32
N LEU A 22 6.66 14.33 6.11
CA LEU A 22 5.48 13.85 5.39
C LEU A 22 4.19 14.16 6.15
N SER A 23 4.21 14.06 7.48
CA SER A 23 3.06 14.41 8.33
C SER A 23 2.77 15.91 8.29
N GLU A 24 3.81 16.76 8.25
CA GLU A 24 3.69 18.21 8.11
C GLU A 24 3.14 18.58 6.73
N ILE A 25 3.69 18.00 5.66
CA ILE A 25 3.19 18.17 4.28
C ILE A 25 1.72 17.78 4.22
N ALA A 26 1.33 16.62 4.76
CA ALA A 26 -0.05 16.17 4.77
C ALA A 26 -0.96 17.16 5.51
N THR A 27 -0.55 17.63 6.68
CA THR A 27 -1.32 18.58 7.49
C THR A 27 -1.57 19.90 6.74
N LEU A 28 -0.57 20.41 6.02
CA LEU A 28 -0.69 21.65 5.25
C LEU A 28 -1.60 21.49 4.01
N GLN A 29 -1.76 20.28 3.50
CA GLN A 29 -2.41 20.02 2.21
C GLN A 29 -3.80 19.36 2.33
N ARG A 30 -4.14 18.73 3.47
CA ARG A 30 -5.37 17.92 3.70
C ARG A 30 -6.69 18.63 3.37
N GLY A 31 -6.74 19.96 3.50
CA GLY A 31 -7.95 20.75 3.18
C GLY A 31 -8.22 20.95 1.68
N ARG A 32 -7.32 20.50 0.79
CA ARG A 32 -7.47 20.68 -0.65
C ARG A 32 -8.32 19.59 -1.26
N LYS A 33 -9.27 19.98 -2.12
CA LYS A 33 -10.11 19.04 -2.89
C LYS A 33 -9.31 18.06 -3.75
N THR A 34 -8.13 18.47 -4.24
CA THR A 34 -7.28 17.63 -5.08
C THR A 34 -6.26 16.82 -4.29
N PHE A 35 -6.24 16.90 -2.95
CA PHE A 35 -5.16 16.30 -2.16
C PHE A 35 -4.99 14.81 -2.39
N LEU A 36 -6.06 14.01 -2.19
CA LEU A 36 -6.00 12.57 -2.43
C LEU A 36 -5.79 12.23 -3.94
N PRO A 37 -6.48 12.86 -4.91
CA PRO A 37 -6.17 12.66 -6.33
C PRO A 37 -4.72 12.97 -6.73
N ASP A 38 -4.13 14.01 -6.14
CA ASP A 38 -2.74 14.40 -6.39
C ASP A 38 -1.78 13.35 -5.81
N LEU A 39 -2.04 12.85 -4.59
CA LEU A 39 -1.26 11.75 -4.00
C LEU A 39 -1.34 10.47 -4.83
N VAL A 40 -2.52 10.12 -5.35
CA VAL A 40 -2.70 8.97 -6.25
C VAL A 40 -1.89 9.15 -7.54
N THR A 41 -1.86 10.36 -8.09
CA THR A 41 -1.06 10.68 -9.28
C THR A 41 0.44 10.57 -9.00
N LEU A 42 0.88 11.02 -7.82
CA LEU A 42 2.29 11.01 -7.41
C LEU A 42 2.77 9.64 -6.89
N ALA A 43 1.87 8.70 -6.60
CA ALA A 43 2.21 7.36 -6.14
C ALA A 43 3.10 6.58 -7.12
N SER A 44 2.98 6.89 -8.41
CA SER A 44 3.80 6.33 -9.50
C SER A 44 4.74 7.37 -10.12
N ASP A 45 5.14 8.40 -9.38
CA ASP A 45 6.12 9.38 -9.87
C ASP A 45 7.45 8.66 -10.19
N PRO A 46 8.10 8.95 -11.33
CA PRO A 46 9.37 8.31 -11.70
C PRO A 46 10.50 8.63 -10.70
N GLN A 47 10.38 9.70 -9.92
CA GLN A 47 11.30 10.01 -8.85
C GLN A 47 10.90 9.27 -7.56
N GLY A 48 11.71 8.28 -7.19
CA GLY A 48 11.40 7.36 -6.10
C GLY A 48 11.07 8.01 -4.75
N SER A 49 11.73 9.10 -4.37
CA SER A 49 11.44 9.81 -3.11
C SER A 49 10.02 10.40 -3.08
N ILE A 50 9.52 10.82 -4.24
CA ILE A 50 8.18 11.38 -4.40
C ILE A 50 7.14 10.27 -4.32
N ALA A 51 7.34 9.17 -5.04
CA ALA A 51 6.49 7.98 -4.95
C ALA A 51 6.44 7.43 -3.50
N ASP A 52 7.59 7.33 -2.84
CA ASP A 52 7.69 6.88 -1.46
C ASP A 52 6.90 7.78 -0.50
N GLY A 53 7.09 9.11 -0.61
CA GLY A 53 6.39 10.08 0.22
C GLY A 53 4.88 10.14 -0.06
N ALA A 54 4.49 10.12 -1.34
CA ALA A 54 3.09 10.17 -1.75
C ALA A 54 2.31 8.93 -1.25
N THR A 55 2.87 7.73 -1.45
CA THR A 55 2.24 6.49 -0.98
C THR A 55 2.21 6.38 0.53
N TRP A 56 3.23 6.90 1.24
CA TRP A 56 3.23 6.95 2.70
C TRP A 56 2.08 7.83 3.22
N ILE A 57 1.96 9.05 2.67
CA ILE A 57 0.89 9.97 3.07
C ILE A 57 -0.47 9.35 2.73
N LEU A 58 -0.62 8.84 1.50
CA LEU A 58 -1.86 8.21 1.06
C LEU A 58 -2.29 7.08 2.02
N GLY A 59 -1.37 6.19 2.39
CA GLY A 59 -1.66 5.13 3.34
C GLY A 59 -2.02 5.63 4.74
N SER A 60 -1.40 6.72 5.19
CA SER A 60 -1.74 7.38 6.46
C SER A 60 -3.18 7.92 6.45
N GLU A 61 -3.58 8.62 5.39
CA GLU A 61 -4.94 9.16 5.25
C GLU A 61 -5.98 8.03 5.19
N LEU A 62 -5.72 6.97 4.41
CA LEU A 62 -6.58 5.80 4.32
C LEU A 62 -6.76 5.10 5.67
N LYS A 63 -5.67 4.94 6.43
CA LYS A 63 -5.72 4.38 7.79
C LYS A 63 -6.47 5.28 8.77
N ALA A 64 -6.46 6.60 8.55
CA ALA A 64 -7.24 7.56 9.33
C ALA A 64 -8.75 7.56 8.97
N GLY A 65 -9.16 6.79 7.95
CA GLY A 65 -10.55 6.63 7.55
C GLY A 65 -10.95 7.48 6.35
N GLU A 66 -10.01 8.18 5.71
CA GLU A 66 -10.28 8.82 4.42
C GLU A 66 -10.53 7.74 3.34
N THR A 67 -11.37 8.08 2.35
CA THR A 67 -11.75 7.16 1.30
C THR A 67 -11.42 7.72 -0.08
N LEU A 68 -10.77 6.92 -0.92
CA LEU A 68 -10.61 7.26 -2.33
C LEU A 68 -11.94 7.13 -3.07
N ALA A 69 -12.22 8.07 -3.97
CA ALA A 69 -13.27 7.90 -4.96
C ALA A 69 -12.90 6.72 -5.89
N VAL A 70 -13.92 6.02 -6.42
CA VAL A 70 -13.74 4.83 -7.28
C VAL A 70 -12.75 5.10 -8.42
N GLN A 71 -12.89 6.24 -9.12
CA GLN A 71 -11.98 6.64 -10.19
C GLN A 71 -10.50 6.75 -9.76
N GLU A 72 -10.24 7.14 -8.51
CA GLU A 72 -8.89 7.26 -7.97
C GLU A 72 -8.34 5.89 -7.54
N VAL A 73 -9.20 4.98 -7.07
CA VAL A 73 -8.82 3.57 -6.87
C VAL A 73 -8.43 2.94 -8.21
N HIS A 74 -9.22 3.15 -9.27
CA HIS A 74 -8.86 2.69 -10.62
C HIS A 74 -7.51 3.25 -11.04
N ARG A 75 -7.30 4.56 -10.92
CA ARG A 75 -6.02 5.18 -11.31
C ARG A 75 -4.84 4.57 -10.55
N LEU A 76 -4.95 4.44 -9.23
CA LEU A 76 -3.89 3.87 -8.38
C LEU A 76 -3.56 2.43 -8.75
N LEU A 77 -4.59 1.59 -8.94
CA LEU A 77 -4.38 0.17 -9.21
C LEU A 77 -3.91 -0.08 -10.66
N SER A 78 -4.32 0.76 -11.61
CA SER A 78 -3.81 0.71 -12.99
C SER A 78 -2.34 1.17 -13.11
N SER A 79 -1.81 1.91 -12.14
CA SER A 79 -0.41 2.37 -12.14
C SER A 79 0.54 1.49 -11.32
N LEU A 80 0.10 0.33 -10.81
CA LEU A 80 0.90 -0.49 -9.89
C LEU A 80 2.24 -0.95 -10.48
N THR A 81 2.31 -1.18 -11.79
CA THR A 81 3.56 -1.58 -12.47
C THR A 81 4.60 -0.46 -12.51
N ASP A 82 4.17 0.79 -12.38
CA ASP A 82 5.04 1.97 -12.37
C ASP A 82 5.56 2.26 -10.95
N ILE A 83 5.00 1.62 -9.92
CA ILE A 83 5.44 1.73 -8.53
C ILE A 83 6.59 0.74 -8.28
N VAL A 84 7.82 1.20 -8.51
CA VAL A 84 9.02 0.35 -8.53
C VAL A 84 9.84 0.38 -7.23
N THR A 85 9.72 1.43 -6.42
CA THR A 85 10.46 1.51 -5.16
C THR A 85 9.85 0.59 -4.12
N TRP A 86 10.71 -0.10 -3.37
CA TRP A 86 10.23 -1.06 -2.39
C TRP A 86 9.44 -0.40 -1.25
N GLN A 87 9.75 0.86 -0.89
CA GLN A 87 8.99 1.59 0.13
C GLN A 87 7.58 1.90 -0.38
N ALA A 88 7.44 2.44 -1.60
CA ALA A 88 6.13 2.72 -2.16
C ALA A 88 5.28 1.44 -2.29
N GLN A 89 5.86 0.34 -2.80
CA GLN A 89 5.18 -0.96 -2.85
C GLN A 89 4.70 -1.43 -1.47
N LEU A 90 5.55 -1.26 -0.44
CA LEU A 90 5.22 -1.60 0.93
C LEU A 90 4.05 -0.76 1.46
N HIS A 91 4.07 0.55 1.24
CA HIS A 91 3.01 1.46 1.67
C HIS A 91 1.67 1.12 0.98
N ILE A 92 1.70 0.79 -0.32
CA ILE A 92 0.51 0.32 -1.03
C ILE A 92 -0.02 -0.96 -0.37
N CYS A 93 0.82 -1.98 -0.16
CA CYS A 93 0.41 -3.24 0.48
C CYS A 93 -0.24 -3.00 1.85
N GLN A 94 0.34 -2.12 2.68
CA GLN A 94 -0.20 -1.74 3.98
C GLN A 94 -1.56 -1.04 3.91
N SER A 95 -1.83 -0.36 2.80
CA SER A 95 -3.04 0.45 2.61
C SER A 95 -4.22 -0.35 2.05
N LEU A 96 -3.98 -1.54 1.47
CA LEU A 96 -5.01 -2.28 0.73
C LEU A 96 -6.22 -2.68 1.58
N ARG A 97 -6.06 -2.94 2.88
CA ARG A 97 -7.18 -3.20 3.80
C ARG A 97 -8.15 -2.02 3.96
N HIS A 98 -7.71 -0.83 3.61
CA HIS A 98 -8.46 0.41 3.72
C HIS A 98 -9.06 0.84 2.38
N LEU A 99 -8.87 0.06 1.31
CA LEU A 99 -9.41 0.34 -0.02
C LEU A 99 -10.59 -0.56 -0.34
N SER A 100 -11.62 0.04 -0.94
CA SER A 100 -12.68 -0.70 -1.63
C SER A 100 -12.21 -1.02 -3.05
N VAL A 101 -11.67 -2.22 -3.26
CA VAL A 101 -11.13 -2.65 -4.56
C VAL A 101 -12.26 -3.11 -5.47
N PRO A 102 -12.46 -2.50 -6.65
CA PRO A 102 -13.41 -2.97 -7.65
C PRO A 102 -13.10 -4.41 -8.09
N PRO A 103 -14.11 -5.30 -8.19
CA PRO A 103 -13.90 -6.71 -8.55
C PRO A 103 -13.12 -6.92 -9.86
N GLU A 104 -13.30 -6.03 -10.83
CA GLU A 104 -12.63 -6.07 -12.12
C GLU A 104 -11.11 -5.81 -12.05
N LEU A 105 -10.62 -5.19 -10.97
CA LEU A 105 -9.19 -4.92 -10.75
C LEU A 105 -8.52 -5.97 -9.85
N LEU A 106 -9.29 -6.88 -9.25
CA LEU A 106 -8.75 -7.93 -8.38
C LEU A 106 -7.71 -8.81 -9.08
N PRO A 107 -7.90 -9.28 -10.34
CA PRO A 107 -6.91 -10.12 -10.99
C PRO A 107 -5.55 -9.43 -11.15
N ASP A 108 -5.55 -8.16 -11.56
CA ASP A 108 -4.32 -7.39 -11.76
C ASP A 108 -3.63 -7.11 -10.42
N LEU A 109 -4.41 -6.77 -9.39
CA LEU A 109 -3.87 -6.57 -8.03
C LEU A 109 -3.26 -7.85 -7.46
N ILE A 110 -3.92 -9.00 -7.62
CA ILE A 110 -3.39 -10.30 -7.19
C ILE A 110 -2.11 -10.64 -7.97
N SER A 111 -2.10 -10.39 -9.28
CA SER A 111 -0.92 -10.60 -10.13
C SER A 111 0.26 -9.73 -9.70
N TRP A 112 0.00 -8.50 -9.23
CA TRP A 112 1.03 -7.61 -8.71
C TRP A 112 1.53 -8.01 -7.31
N LEU A 113 0.63 -8.46 -6.42
CA LEU A 113 0.97 -8.88 -5.05
C LEU A 113 1.74 -10.20 -4.99
N THR A 114 1.43 -11.14 -5.88
CA THR A 114 1.96 -12.51 -5.81
C THR A 114 3.49 -12.56 -5.87
N PRO A 115 4.19 -11.87 -6.79
CA PRO A 115 5.65 -11.83 -6.82
C PRO A 115 6.27 -11.23 -5.54
N LEU A 116 5.57 -10.36 -4.81
CA LEU A 116 6.08 -9.73 -3.59
C LEU A 116 6.19 -10.72 -2.42
N LEU A 117 5.50 -11.87 -2.48
CA LEU A 117 5.67 -12.97 -1.52
C LEU A 117 7.08 -13.58 -1.54
N GLU A 118 7.86 -13.36 -2.60
CA GLU A 118 9.25 -13.82 -2.73
C GLU A 118 10.27 -12.68 -2.55
N ALA A 119 9.81 -11.49 -2.15
CA ALA A 119 10.68 -10.33 -2.03
C ALA A 119 11.80 -10.59 -1.02
N LYS A 120 13.03 -10.14 -1.34
CA LYS A 120 14.17 -10.18 -0.41
C LYS A 120 13.88 -9.48 0.92
N ARG A 121 12.99 -8.48 0.91
CA ARG A 121 12.60 -7.69 2.09
C ARG A 121 11.45 -8.38 2.82
N PRO A 122 11.63 -8.83 4.08
CA PRO A 122 10.58 -9.52 4.83
C PRO A 122 9.29 -8.72 5.00
N PHE A 123 9.39 -7.39 5.12
CA PHE A 123 8.21 -6.53 5.24
C PHE A 123 7.33 -6.56 3.99
N LEU A 124 7.90 -6.63 2.79
CA LEU A 124 7.10 -6.77 1.58
C LEU A 124 6.35 -8.11 1.58
N ARG A 125 7.04 -9.22 1.88
CA ARG A 125 6.39 -10.54 2.02
C ARG A 125 5.27 -10.54 3.05
N THR A 126 5.52 -9.88 4.18
CA THR A 126 4.56 -9.76 5.29
C THR A 126 3.27 -9.07 4.84
N TRP A 127 3.39 -7.91 4.18
CA TRP A 127 2.25 -7.07 3.84
C TRP A 127 1.59 -7.47 2.52
N SER A 128 2.29 -8.13 1.59
CA SER A 128 1.66 -8.74 0.42
C SER A 128 0.82 -9.95 0.80
N MET A 129 1.32 -10.82 1.68
CA MET A 129 0.54 -11.92 2.27
C MET A 129 -0.72 -11.39 2.95
N ASP A 130 -0.55 -10.35 3.77
CA ASP A 130 -1.64 -9.71 4.49
C ASP A 130 -2.74 -9.21 3.56
N ALA A 131 -2.35 -8.48 2.51
CA ALA A 131 -3.25 -7.98 1.50
C ALA A 131 -4.00 -9.11 0.78
N LEU A 132 -3.29 -10.15 0.34
CA LEU A 132 -3.90 -11.30 -0.33
C LEU A 132 -4.93 -12.00 0.58
N CYS A 133 -4.60 -12.25 1.84
CA CYS A 133 -5.54 -12.83 2.80
C CYS A 133 -6.78 -11.94 2.99
N SER A 134 -6.61 -10.61 3.04
CA SER A 134 -7.73 -9.67 3.13
C SER A 134 -8.62 -9.67 1.90
N LEU A 135 -8.06 -9.89 0.71
CA LEU A 135 -8.83 -9.95 -0.55
C LEU A 135 -9.59 -11.27 -0.67
N TRP A 136 -8.98 -12.38 -0.26
CA TRP A 136 -9.58 -13.71 -0.36
C TRP A 136 -10.51 -14.06 0.81
N GLY A 137 -10.34 -13.42 1.97
CA GLY A 137 -11.08 -13.74 3.18
C GLY A 137 -10.79 -15.15 3.70
N THR A 138 -11.77 -15.76 4.36
CA THR A 138 -11.69 -17.17 4.77
C THR A 138 -11.90 -18.08 3.55
N SER A 139 -10.80 -18.56 2.98
CA SER A 139 -10.79 -19.40 1.77
C SER A 139 -9.68 -20.45 1.82
N PRO A 140 -9.74 -21.50 0.96
CA PRO A 140 -8.64 -22.44 0.79
C PRO A 140 -7.33 -21.78 0.35
N ASP A 141 -7.39 -20.72 -0.45
CA ASP A 141 -6.19 -19.99 -0.90
C ASP A 141 -5.51 -19.27 0.27
N THR A 142 -6.28 -18.67 1.16
CA THR A 142 -5.77 -18.10 2.42
C THR A 142 -5.12 -19.16 3.29
N ASP A 143 -5.75 -20.32 3.48
CA ASP A 143 -5.19 -21.41 4.29
C ASP A 143 -3.87 -21.96 3.72
N ALA A 144 -3.82 -22.17 2.40
CA ALA A 144 -2.64 -22.63 1.70
C ALA A 144 -1.49 -21.61 1.78
N LEU A 145 -1.80 -20.31 1.57
CA LEU A 145 -0.82 -19.24 1.68
C LEU A 145 -0.26 -19.16 3.10
N LEU A 146 -1.11 -19.14 4.13
CA LEU A 146 -0.64 -19.06 5.51
C LEU A 146 0.22 -20.25 5.92
N THR A 147 -0.13 -21.46 5.45
CA THR A 147 0.67 -22.68 5.69
C THR A 147 2.07 -22.55 5.11
N ARG A 148 2.17 -22.02 3.89
CA ARG A 148 3.45 -21.72 3.26
C ARG A 148 4.22 -20.63 4.02
N MET A 149 3.58 -19.53 4.38
CA MET A 149 4.26 -18.38 5.02
C MET A 149 4.68 -18.67 6.47
N GLU A 150 4.08 -19.67 7.12
CA GLU A 150 4.50 -20.19 8.44
C GLU A 150 5.83 -20.97 8.40
N THR A 151 6.41 -21.19 7.22
CA THR A 151 7.76 -21.76 7.04
C THR A 151 8.82 -20.72 6.63
N ASP A 152 8.45 -19.43 6.57
CA ASP A 152 9.38 -18.34 6.23
C ASP A 152 10.49 -18.17 7.27
N ASP A 153 11.68 -17.72 6.86
CA ASP A 153 12.85 -17.57 7.73
C ASP A 153 12.79 -16.31 8.61
N ALA A 154 12.03 -15.29 8.20
CA ALA A 154 11.95 -14.03 8.90
C ALA A 154 10.89 -14.06 10.01
N ALA A 155 11.31 -13.73 11.23
CA ALA A 155 10.43 -13.68 12.39
C ALA A 155 9.20 -12.77 12.21
N SER A 156 9.32 -11.65 11.48
CA SER A 156 8.20 -10.74 11.20
C SER A 156 7.11 -11.39 10.33
N VAL A 157 7.52 -12.18 9.34
CA VAL A 157 6.60 -12.90 8.45
C VAL A 157 5.87 -13.98 9.23
N LEU A 158 6.61 -14.80 9.99
CA LEU A 158 6.04 -15.85 10.85
C LEU A 158 5.03 -15.28 11.85
N ALA A 159 5.38 -14.18 12.53
CA ALA A 159 4.51 -13.54 13.50
C ALA A 159 3.20 -13.06 12.86
N ARG A 160 3.26 -12.47 11.66
CA ARG A 160 2.07 -12.01 10.95
C ARG A 160 1.24 -13.19 10.43
N ALA A 161 1.86 -14.21 9.83
CA ALA A 161 1.15 -15.38 9.31
C ALA A 161 0.31 -16.05 10.42
N ARG A 162 0.89 -16.25 11.60
CA ARG A 162 0.17 -16.79 12.78
C ARG A 162 -0.96 -15.88 13.25
N ALA A 163 -0.79 -14.56 13.16
CA ALA A 163 -1.85 -13.61 13.52
C ALA A 163 -3.03 -13.70 12.53
N LEU A 164 -2.73 -13.75 11.23
CA LEU A 164 -3.74 -13.91 10.18
C LEU A 164 -4.43 -15.27 10.27
N ARG A 165 -3.72 -16.33 10.65
CA ARG A 165 -4.33 -17.65 10.89
C ARG A 165 -5.44 -17.59 11.93
N ARG A 166 -5.24 -16.82 13.00
CA ARG A 166 -6.29 -16.62 14.02
C ARG A 166 -7.43 -15.74 13.53
N GLU A 167 -7.13 -14.78 12.66
CA GLU A 167 -8.11 -13.86 12.07
C GLU A 167 -9.02 -14.56 11.05
N PHE A 168 -8.47 -15.45 10.22
CA PHE A 168 -9.16 -16.13 9.13
C PHE A 168 -9.48 -17.60 9.40
N ALA A 169 -9.30 -18.09 10.63
CA ALA A 169 -9.68 -19.46 10.99
C ALA A 169 -11.17 -19.69 10.69
N PRO A 170 -11.55 -20.85 10.11
CA PRO A 170 -12.95 -21.23 10.06
C PRO A 170 -13.48 -21.35 11.50
N GLY A 171 -14.57 -20.62 11.79
CA GLY A 171 -15.27 -20.65 13.09
C GLY A 171 -15.98 -21.98 13.35
#